data_AF-A0A359M123-F1
#
_entry.id   AF-A0A359M123-F1
#
_cell.length_a   1.000
_cell.length_b   1.000
_cell.length_c   1.000
_cell.angle_alpha   90.00
_cell.angle_beta   90.00
_cell.angle_gamma   90.00
#
_symmetry.space_group_name_H-M   'P 1'
#
loop_
_entity.id
_entity.type
_entity.pdbx_description
1 polymer ?
#
loop_
_entity_poly.entity_id
_entity_poly.type
_entity_poly.pdbx_seq_one_letter_code
_entity_poly.pdbx_strand_id
1 'polypeptide(L)'
;MGRLLTVLALLPVSAALSQTPPDAAQPQPAAIKVSVNEVIVPVTITDDKGRFVSDLELKDFKVFDEGKEQRISYFTREQKQPVVVGFLLDLSNAQRLHWQKFLEAAQELVITLMPGGDKRYSGYLITYSTDAEVAVNTTDDPEKLLDKIRKLKPGGGAALFDAVYMACTSRN
;
A
#
# COMPACT_ATOMS: atom_id res chain seq x y z
N MET A 1 -1.76 -99.30 31.00
CA MET A 1 -2.12 -97.87 31.06
C MET A 1 -1.00 -97.09 31.73
N GLY A 2 -0.46 -96.06 31.08
CA GLY A 2 0.51 -95.14 31.70
C GLY A 2 0.92 -94.06 30.70
N ARG A 3 0.29 -92.89 30.82
CA ARG A 3 0.40 -91.74 29.89
C ARG A 3 1.67 -90.92 30.13
N LEU A 4 2.15 -90.36 29.02
CA LEU A 4 3.17 -89.33 28.80
C LEU A 4 3.17 -88.16 29.82
N LEU A 5 4.37 -87.64 30.11
CA LEU A 5 4.58 -86.18 30.15
C LEU A 5 6.03 -85.80 29.81
N THR A 6 6.10 -84.75 29.00
CA THR A 6 7.22 -84.21 28.22
C THR A 6 8.09 -83.27 29.06
N VAL A 7 9.41 -83.26 28.86
CA VAL A 7 10.32 -82.24 29.41
C VAL A 7 10.91 -81.42 28.25
N LEU A 8 10.77 -80.10 28.39
CA LEU A 8 11.11 -79.04 27.45
C LEU A 8 12.59 -78.66 27.61
N ALA A 9 13.38 -78.70 26.53
CA ALA A 9 14.77 -78.25 26.51
C ALA A 9 14.85 -76.81 25.98
N LEU A 10 15.46 -75.92 26.78
CA LEU A 10 15.72 -74.51 26.47
C LEU A 10 16.94 -74.39 25.54
N LEU A 11 16.81 -73.67 24.43
CA LEU A 11 17.93 -73.22 23.59
C LEU A 11 18.26 -71.75 23.91
N PRO A 12 19.54 -71.33 23.92
CA PRO A 12 19.91 -69.94 24.13
C PRO A 12 19.70 -69.15 22.83
N VAL A 13 18.97 -68.05 22.90
CA VAL A 13 18.82 -67.09 21.81
C VAL A 13 19.97 -66.10 21.88
N SER A 14 20.86 -66.13 20.89
CA SER A 14 21.87 -65.09 20.68
C SER A 14 21.17 -63.79 20.26
N ALA A 15 21.25 -62.77 21.11
CA ALA A 15 20.83 -61.42 20.77
C ALA A 15 21.91 -60.76 19.90
N ALA A 16 21.70 -60.72 18.59
CA ALA A 16 22.49 -59.90 17.69
C ALA A 16 22.13 -58.41 17.91
N LEU A 17 23.13 -57.60 18.28
CA LEU A 17 23.02 -56.15 18.29
C LEU A 17 22.93 -55.65 16.84
N SER A 18 21.72 -55.45 16.33
CA SER A 18 21.51 -54.75 15.06
C SER A 18 21.85 -53.26 15.25
N GLN A 19 23.06 -52.87 14.89
CA GLN A 19 23.42 -51.47 14.68
C GLN A 19 22.71 -51.01 13.41
N THR A 20 21.69 -50.16 13.55
CA THR A 20 21.07 -49.48 12.42
C THR A 20 22.13 -48.61 11.73
N PRO A 21 22.32 -48.72 10.40
CA PRO A 21 23.23 -47.84 9.67
C PRO A 21 22.81 -46.38 9.90
N PRO A 22 23.76 -45.42 9.96
CA PRO A 22 23.41 -44.02 9.98
C PRO A 22 22.67 -43.71 8.67
N ASP A 23 21.48 -43.14 8.82
CA ASP A 23 20.63 -42.71 7.72
C ASP A 23 21.46 -41.76 6.84
N ALA A 24 21.85 -42.24 5.66
CA ALA A 24 22.60 -41.44 4.71
C ALA A 24 21.67 -40.30 4.26
N ALA A 25 21.92 -39.10 4.77
CA ALA A 25 21.19 -37.90 4.40
C ALA A 25 21.10 -37.81 2.88
N GLN A 26 19.91 -38.10 2.34
CA GLN A 26 19.64 -37.94 0.92
C GLN A 26 19.92 -36.48 0.57
N PRO A 27 20.74 -36.19 -0.46
CA PRO A 27 20.93 -34.81 -0.90
C PRO A 27 19.56 -34.24 -1.28
N GLN A 28 19.05 -33.34 -0.43
CA GLN A 28 17.81 -32.62 -0.71
C GLN A 28 17.96 -31.95 -2.07
N PRO A 29 16.99 -32.11 -2.99
CA PRO A 29 17.05 -31.47 -4.30
C PRO A 29 17.31 -29.98 -4.08
N ALA A 30 18.39 -29.46 -4.67
CA ALA A 30 18.73 -28.06 -4.56
C ALA A 30 17.50 -27.24 -4.99
N ALA A 31 16.92 -26.48 -4.06
CA ALA A 31 15.77 -25.65 -4.34
C ALA A 31 16.17 -24.61 -5.40
N ILE A 32 15.57 -24.69 -6.59
CA ILE A 32 15.75 -23.69 -7.64
C ILE A 32 15.10 -22.40 -7.12
N LYS A 33 15.92 -21.46 -6.67
CA LYS A 33 15.50 -20.11 -6.34
C LYS A 33 15.58 -19.27 -7.60
N VAL A 34 14.44 -18.94 -8.18
CA VAL A 34 14.34 -17.97 -9.28
C VAL A 34 14.02 -16.61 -8.67
N SER A 35 14.94 -15.65 -8.79
CA SER A 35 14.65 -14.25 -8.53
C SER A 35 14.05 -13.64 -9.80
N VAL A 36 12.78 -13.25 -9.75
CA VAL A 36 12.12 -12.51 -10.82
C VAL A 36 12.17 -11.04 -10.46
N ASN A 37 12.70 -10.20 -11.34
CA ASN A 37 12.63 -8.75 -11.21
C ASN A 37 11.43 -8.26 -12.01
N GLU A 38 10.31 -8.00 -11.35
CA GLU A 38 9.11 -7.49 -11.98
C GLU A 38 9.22 -5.97 -12.15
N VAL A 39 9.10 -5.48 -13.38
CA VAL A 39 9.15 -4.05 -13.69
C VAL A 39 7.74 -3.54 -13.95
N ILE A 40 7.27 -2.64 -13.11
CA ILE A 40 5.96 -1.99 -13.26
C ILE A 40 6.12 -0.76 -14.15
N VAL A 41 5.36 -0.72 -15.24
CA VAL A 41 5.37 0.40 -16.20
C VAL A 41 4.00 1.11 -16.17
N PRO A 42 3.84 2.18 -15.37
CA PRO A 42 2.60 2.95 -15.37
C PRO A 42 2.49 3.76 -16.67
N VAL A 43 1.31 3.71 -17.30
CA VAL A 43 1.03 4.42 -18.55
C VAL A 43 -0.25 5.24 -18.41
N THR A 44 -0.25 6.45 -18.97
CA THR A 44 -1.42 7.33 -19.05
C THR A 44 -1.58 7.77 -20.50
N ILE A 45 -2.76 7.58 -21.06
CA ILE A 45 -3.04 7.86 -22.48
C ILE A 45 -4.17 8.88 -22.57
N THR A 46 -3.95 9.90 -23.38
CA THR A 46 -4.92 10.95 -23.69
C THR A 46 -5.12 11.09 -25.19
N ASP A 47 -6.30 11.52 -25.60
CA ASP A 47 -6.57 11.91 -26.99
C ASP A 47 -5.94 13.27 -27.34
N ASP A 48 -6.15 13.72 -28.58
CA ASP A 48 -5.70 15.01 -29.11
C ASP A 48 -6.28 16.23 -28.36
N LYS A 49 -7.34 16.03 -27.57
CA LYS A 49 -8.01 17.04 -26.75
C LYS A 49 -7.66 16.93 -25.26
N GLY A 50 -6.74 16.04 -24.88
CA GLY A 50 -6.31 15.84 -23.50
C GLY A 50 -7.29 15.02 -22.64
N ARG A 51 -8.27 14.34 -23.24
CA ARG A 51 -9.21 13.47 -22.52
C ARG A 51 -8.61 12.09 -22.33
N PHE A 52 -8.75 11.50 -21.14
CA PHE A 52 -8.24 10.16 -20.87
C PHE A 52 -8.90 9.11 -21.75
N VAL A 53 -8.08 8.30 -22.42
CA VAL A 53 -8.54 7.13 -23.18
C VAL A 53 -8.61 5.95 -22.22
N SER A 54 -9.82 5.57 -21.85
CA SER A 54 -10.02 4.62 -20.76
C SER A 54 -10.23 3.18 -21.21
N ASP A 55 -10.46 2.92 -22.50
CA ASP A 55 -10.99 1.68 -23.07
C ASP A 55 -9.94 0.79 -23.77
N LEU A 56 -8.66 1.15 -23.71
CA LEU A 56 -7.57 0.35 -24.27
C LEU A 56 -7.42 -1.00 -23.57
N GLU A 57 -7.06 -2.01 -24.35
CA GLU A 57 -6.84 -3.39 -23.93
C GLU A 57 -5.37 -3.76 -24.10
N LEU A 58 -4.95 -4.87 -23.49
CA LEU A 58 -3.57 -5.39 -23.59
C LEU A 58 -3.05 -5.45 -25.04
N LYS A 59 -3.92 -5.79 -26.00
CA LYS A 59 -3.59 -5.91 -27.43
C LYS A 59 -3.15 -4.58 -28.08
N ASP A 60 -3.50 -3.46 -27.46
CA ASP A 60 -3.18 -2.12 -27.94
C ASP A 60 -1.79 -1.64 -27.47
N PHE A 61 -1.07 -2.47 -26.70
CA PHE A 61 0.23 -2.16 -26.14
C PHE A 61 1.33 -3.09 -26.66
N LYS A 62 2.50 -2.50 -26.89
CA LYS A 62 3.77 -3.21 -27.06
C LYS A 62 4.82 -2.52 -26.21
N VAL A 63 5.54 -3.31 -25.41
CA VAL A 63 6.66 -2.82 -24.61
C VAL A 63 7.94 -3.28 -25.28
N PHE A 64 8.90 -2.39 -25.44
CA PHE A 64 10.23 -2.72 -25.97
C PHE A 64 11.28 -2.38 -24.93
N ASP A 65 12.25 -3.27 -24.77
CA ASP A 65 13.46 -3.03 -24.00
C ASP A 65 14.67 -3.24 -24.92
N GLU A 66 15.51 -2.21 -25.04
CA GLU A 66 16.61 -2.15 -26.01
C GLU A 66 16.20 -2.58 -27.45
N GLY A 67 15.00 -2.17 -27.87
CA GLY A 67 14.45 -2.49 -29.19
C GLY A 67 13.90 -3.92 -29.35
N LYS A 68 13.91 -4.74 -28.31
CA LYS A 68 13.31 -6.09 -28.30
C LYS A 68 11.94 -6.05 -27.62
N GLU A 69 10.92 -6.59 -28.27
CA GLU A 69 9.56 -6.66 -27.73
C GLU A 69 9.52 -7.57 -26.48
N GLN A 70 8.97 -7.04 -25.39
CA GLN A 70 8.85 -7.71 -24.10
C GLN A 70 7.42 -8.22 -23.91
N ARG A 71 7.30 -9.44 -23.36
CA ARG A 71 6.00 -10.01 -23.03
C ARG A 71 5.43 -9.33 -21.78
N ILE A 72 4.27 -8.71 -21.91
CA ILE A 72 3.51 -8.18 -20.79
C ILE A 72 2.89 -9.36 -20.02
N SER A 73 3.33 -9.58 -18.78
CA SER A 73 2.85 -10.70 -17.95
C SER A 73 1.57 -10.36 -17.18
N TYR A 74 1.41 -9.09 -16.79
CA TYR A 74 0.22 -8.57 -16.11
C TYR A 74 -0.22 -7.26 -16.76
N PHE A 75 -1.52 -7.14 -17.02
CA PHE A 75 -2.14 -5.91 -17.49
C PHE A 75 -3.34 -5.62 -16.59
N THR A 76 -3.30 -4.47 -15.93
CA THR A 76 -4.39 -4.01 -15.06
C THR A 76 -4.81 -2.62 -15.49
N ARG A 77 -6.12 -2.38 -15.48
CA ARG A 77 -6.71 -1.06 -15.59
C ARG A 77 -7.10 -0.63 -14.17
N GLU A 78 -6.19 0.04 -13.48
CA GLU A 78 -6.49 0.56 -12.15
C GLU A 78 -7.45 1.75 -12.24
N GLN A 79 -8.75 1.46 -12.30
CA GLN A 79 -9.81 2.47 -12.28
C GLN A 79 -10.24 2.86 -10.86
N LYS A 80 -9.72 2.18 -9.83
CA LYS A 80 -10.23 2.27 -8.45
C LYS A 80 -9.11 2.27 -7.40
N GLN A 81 -7.98 2.90 -7.69
CA GLN A 81 -6.92 3.02 -6.70
C GLN A 81 -7.37 3.96 -5.56
N PRO A 82 -7.08 3.65 -4.29
CA PRO A 82 -7.34 4.56 -3.19
C PRO A 82 -6.58 5.87 -3.40
N VAL A 83 -7.27 6.99 -3.19
CA VAL A 83 -6.73 8.33 -3.29
C VAL A 83 -6.59 8.91 -1.89
N VAL A 84 -5.41 9.47 -1.61
CA VAL A 84 -5.15 10.21 -0.37
C VAL A 84 -4.87 11.67 -0.72
N VAL A 85 -5.72 12.58 -0.27
CA VAL A 85 -5.62 14.01 -0.57
C VAL A 85 -5.03 14.76 0.63
N GLY A 86 -3.93 15.48 0.41
CA GLY A 86 -3.35 16.38 1.40
C GLY A 86 -3.90 17.80 1.24
N PHE A 87 -4.64 18.30 2.23
CA PHE A 87 -5.12 19.69 2.25
C PHE A 87 -4.13 20.54 3.04
N LEU A 88 -3.46 21.49 2.39
CA LEU A 88 -2.50 22.40 3.03
C LEU A 88 -3.09 23.81 3.00
N LEU A 89 -3.52 24.33 4.16
CA LEU A 89 -4.20 25.63 4.24
C LEU A 89 -3.30 26.71 4.85
N ASP A 90 -3.12 27.80 4.10
CA ASP A 90 -2.46 29.02 4.55
C ASP A 90 -3.34 29.74 5.58
N LEU A 91 -2.83 29.89 6.81
CA LEU A 91 -3.47 30.69 7.86
C LEU A 91 -2.81 32.06 8.00
N SER A 92 -1.85 32.43 7.16
CA SER A 92 -1.11 33.68 7.30
C SER A 92 -2.02 34.91 7.31
N ASN A 93 -1.47 36.02 7.82
CA ASN A 93 -2.19 37.30 7.82
C ASN A 93 -2.63 37.76 6.42
N ALA A 94 -2.03 37.25 5.33
CA ALA A 94 -2.43 37.58 3.96
C ALA A 94 -3.88 37.15 3.64
N GLN A 95 -4.37 36.09 4.28
CA GLN A 95 -5.73 35.58 4.04
C GLN A 95 -6.83 36.34 4.80
N ARG A 96 -6.48 37.28 5.70
CA ARG A 96 -7.45 37.97 6.58
C ARG A 96 -8.57 38.68 5.82
N LEU A 97 -8.25 39.36 4.72
CA LEU A 97 -9.22 40.17 3.98
C LEU A 97 -10.36 39.34 3.38
N HIS A 98 -10.08 38.08 3.03
CA HIS A 98 -11.04 37.19 2.37
C HIS A 98 -11.24 35.89 3.17
N TRP A 99 -11.02 35.94 4.48
CA TRP A 99 -10.99 34.76 5.35
C TRP A 99 -12.23 33.88 5.23
N GLN A 100 -13.41 34.50 5.25
CA GLN A 100 -14.67 33.76 5.16
C GLN A 100 -14.80 33.00 3.82
N LYS A 101 -14.44 33.65 2.71
CA LYS A 101 -14.44 33.03 1.38
C LYS A 101 -13.39 31.92 1.27
N PHE A 102 -12.23 32.11 1.90
CA PHE A 102 -11.18 31.09 1.95
C PHE A 102 -11.67 29.83 2.67
N LEU A 103 -12.34 29.97 3.82
CA LEU A 103 -12.94 28.83 4.54
C LEU A 103 -14.06 28.15 3.76
N GLU A 104 -14.89 28.90 3.05
CA GLU A 104 -15.94 28.36 2.18
C GLU A 104 -15.33 27.53 1.04
N ALA A 105 -14.33 28.08 0.34
CA ALA A 105 -13.63 27.38 -0.74
C ALA A 105 -12.88 26.13 -0.24
N ALA A 106 -12.25 26.20 0.93
CA ALA A 106 -11.57 25.05 1.52
C ALA A 106 -12.55 23.91 1.87
N GLN A 107 -13.74 24.24 2.38
CA GLN A 107 -14.80 23.25 2.63
C GLN A 107 -15.32 22.63 1.33
N GLU A 108 -15.57 23.45 0.31
CA GLU A 108 -16.00 22.97 -1.01
C GLU A 108 -14.94 22.05 -1.65
N LEU A 109 -13.66 22.38 -1.50
CA LEU A 109 -12.56 21.54 -1.99
C LEU A 109 -12.55 20.18 -1.29
N VAL A 110 -12.75 20.12 0.03
CA VAL A 110 -12.87 18.86 0.78
C VAL A 110 -14.05 18.03 0.28
N ILE A 111 -15.24 18.64 0.15
CA ILE A 111 -16.45 17.94 -0.32
C ILE A 111 -16.26 17.40 -1.74
N THR A 112 -15.59 18.18 -2.60
CA THR A 112 -15.34 17.81 -4.00
C THR A 112 -14.35 16.65 -4.13
N LEU A 113 -13.25 16.69 -3.36
CA LEU A 113 -12.16 15.73 -3.47
C LEU A 113 -12.33 14.49 -2.57
N MET A 114 -13.17 14.58 -1.54
CA MET A 114 -13.55 13.49 -0.66
C MET A 114 -15.08 13.32 -0.64
N PRO A 115 -15.68 12.83 -1.74
CA PRO A 115 -17.11 12.58 -1.79
C PRO A 115 -17.48 11.55 -0.71
N GLY A 116 -18.26 12.00 0.28
CA GLY A 116 -18.63 11.19 1.44
C GLY A 116 -19.27 9.85 1.05
N GLY A 117 -18.98 8.80 1.82
CA GLY A 117 -19.50 7.46 1.60
C GLY A 117 -18.66 6.56 0.70
N ASP A 118 -17.64 7.09 0.01
CA ASP A 118 -16.66 6.30 -0.76
C ASP A 118 -15.32 6.22 -0.02
N LYS A 119 -15.08 5.10 0.66
CA LYS A 119 -13.86 4.84 1.45
C LYS A 119 -12.56 4.78 0.65
N ARG A 120 -12.64 4.88 -0.68
CA ARG A 120 -11.44 4.99 -1.53
C ARG A 120 -10.81 6.37 -1.44
N TYR A 121 -11.56 7.38 -1.01
CA TYR A 121 -11.04 8.72 -0.79
C TYR A 121 -10.77 8.93 0.69
N SER A 122 -9.55 9.33 0.99
CA SER A 122 -9.13 9.74 2.32
C SER A 122 -8.37 11.04 2.21
N GLY A 123 -8.24 11.74 3.33
CA GLY A 123 -7.45 12.95 3.35
C GLY A 123 -6.98 13.32 4.74
N TYR A 124 -6.02 14.23 4.76
CA TYR A 124 -5.45 14.80 5.98
C TYR A 124 -5.35 16.32 5.80
N LEU A 125 -5.36 17.04 6.92
CA LEU A 125 -5.30 18.50 6.92
C LEU A 125 -4.01 18.95 7.59
N ILE A 126 -3.23 19.74 6.86
CA ILE A 126 -2.11 20.52 7.39
C ILE A 126 -2.50 21.98 7.33
N THR A 127 -2.27 22.69 8.42
CA THR A 127 -2.39 24.15 8.47
C THR A 127 -1.01 24.74 8.68
N TYR A 128 -0.77 25.91 8.07
CA TYR A 128 0.50 26.59 8.27
C TYR A 128 0.31 28.08 8.47
N SER A 129 1.07 28.61 9.43
CA SER A 129 1.20 30.05 9.70
C SER A 129 2.67 30.37 9.94
N THR A 130 3.03 30.81 11.14
CA THR A 130 4.44 30.85 11.58
C THR A 130 5.05 29.45 11.61
N ASP A 131 4.24 28.45 12.00
CA ASP A 131 4.62 27.04 12.05
C ASP A 131 3.61 26.21 11.24
N ALA A 132 4.03 25.04 10.76
CA ALA A 132 3.16 24.04 10.13
C ALA A 132 2.73 22.96 11.14
N GLU A 133 1.49 22.50 11.04
CA GLU A 133 0.93 21.48 11.93
C GLU A 133 0.01 20.51 11.18
N VAL A 134 0.01 19.23 11.59
CA VAL A 134 -1.03 18.28 11.18
C VAL A 134 -2.29 18.54 12.01
N ALA A 135 -3.20 19.30 11.42
CA ALA A 135 -4.47 19.67 12.05
C ALA A 135 -5.46 18.51 12.14
N VAL A 136 -5.43 17.60 11.17
CA VAL A 136 -6.21 16.34 11.15
C VAL A 136 -5.38 15.25 10.48
N ASN A 137 -5.20 14.10 11.14
CA ASN A 137 -4.56 12.91 10.57
C ASN A 137 -5.42 12.29 9.45
N THR A 138 -4.82 11.39 8.66
CA THR A 138 -5.51 10.70 7.56
C THR A 138 -6.82 10.06 8.03
N THR A 139 -7.91 10.37 7.33
CA THR A 139 -9.26 9.87 7.62
C THR A 139 -10.06 9.73 6.33
N ASP A 140 -10.97 8.76 6.28
CA ASP A 140 -11.98 8.59 5.22
C ASP A 140 -13.27 9.38 5.51
N ASP A 141 -13.37 9.95 6.71
CA ASP A 141 -14.47 10.82 7.15
C ASP A 141 -14.16 12.31 6.84
N PRO A 142 -14.78 12.91 5.80
CA PRO A 142 -14.55 14.32 5.45
C PRO A 142 -15.06 15.29 6.51
N GLU A 143 -16.03 14.89 7.36
CA GLU A 143 -16.61 15.80 8.34
C GLU A 143 -15.58 16.23 9.40
N LYS A 144 -14.61 15.38 9.73
CA LYS A 144 -13.50 15.74 10.63
C LYS A 144 -12.65 16.90 10.09
N LEU A 145 -12.42 16.93 8.78
CA LEU A 145 -11.70 18.02 8.12
C LEU A 145 -12.56 19.28 8.13
N LEU A 146 -13.83 19.17 7.73
CA LEU A 146 -14.77 20.30 7.70
C LEU A 146 -14.93 20.95 9.08
N ASP A 147 -15.09 20.16 10.13
CA ASP A 147 -15.18 20.64 11.52
C ASP A 147 -13.94 21.37 11.99
N LYS A 148 -12.76 20.93 11.56
CA LYS A 148 -11.51 21.61 11.86
C LYS A 148 -11.43 22.93 11.08
N ILE A 149 -11.74 22.92 9.79
CA ILE A 149 -11.70 24.09 8.90
C ILE A 149 -12.60 25.22 9.42
N ARG A 150 -13.84 24.91 9.84
CA ARG A 150 -14.79 25.91 10.39
C ARG A 150 -14.26 26.68 11.60
N LYS A 151 -13.29 26.12 12.32
CA LYS A 151 -12.74 26.67 13.58
C LYS A 151 -11.40 27.39 13.39
N LEU A 152 -10.85 27.38 12.17
CA LEU A 152 -9.56 28.01 11.88
C LEU A 152 -9.66 29.53 12.00
N LYS A 153 -8.53 30.16 12.28
CA LYS A 153 -8.39 31.61 12.35
C LYS A 153 -7.09 32.02 11.66
N PRO A 154 -7.08 33.17 10.97
CA PRO A 154 -5.87 33.66 10.34
C PRO A 154 -4.95 34.32 11.37
N GLY A 155 -3.65 34.15 11.20
CA GLY A 155 -2.60 34.70 12.05
C GLY A 155 -1.21 34.27 11.59
N GLY A 156 -0.17 34.98 12.04
CA GLY A 156 1.22 34.57 11.84
C GLY A 156 1.78 34.75 10.43
N GLY A 157 2.92 34.09 10.19
CA GLY A 157 3.64 34.04 8.91
C GLY A 157 3.10 32.99 7.94
N ALA A 158 3.94 32.51 7.02
CA ALA A 158 3.59 31.48 6.03
C ALA A 158 4.71 30.45 5.84
N ALA A 159 4.78 29.44 6.71
CA ALA A 159 5.73 28.32 6.70
C ALA A 159 5.37 27.25 5.65
N LEU A 160 5.23 27.66 4.37
CA LEU A 160 4.80 26.77 3.29
C LEU A 160 5.75 25.60 3.07
N PHE A 161 7.06 25.83 3.11
CA PHE A 161 8.04 24.75 2.89
C PHE A 161 7.97 23.68 3.97
N ASP A 162 7.76 24.08 5.23
CA ASP A 162 7.58 23.14 6.34
C ASP A 162 6.29 22.34 6.17
N ALA A 163 5.21 22.98 5.70
CA ALA A 163 3.95 22.31 5.40
C ALA A 163 4.11 21.26 4.29
N VAL A 164 4.82 21.59 3.21
CA VAL A 164 5.11 20.66 2.11
C VAL A 164 5.99 19.51 2.59
N TYR A 165 7.06 19.81 3.34
CA TYR A 165 7.93 18.78 3.92
C TYR A 165 7.12 17.83 4.81
N MET A 166 6.31 18.38 5.72
CA MET A 166 5.44 17.62 6.62
C MET A 166 4.42 16.75 5.87
N ALA A 167 3.83 17.25 4.79
CA ALA A 167 2.93 16.49 3.93
C ALA A 167 3.60 15.25 3.33
N CYS A 168 4.90 15.33 3.04
CA CYS A 168 5.67 14.23 2.48
C CYS A 168 6.21 13.26 3.54
N THR A 169 6.48 13.70 4.77
CA THR A 169 7.19 12.88 5.78
C THR A 169 6.35 12.40 6.95
N SER A 170 5.25 13.07 7.26
CA SER A 170 4.51 12.88 8.52
C SER A 170 3.15 12.19 8.34
N ARG A 171 2.92 11.59 7.16
CA ARG A 171 1.67 10.87 6.86
C ARG A 171 1.64 9.51 7.58
N ASN A 172 0.75 9.38 8.56
CA ASN A 172 0.34 8.09 9.14
C ASN A 172 -0.94 7.59 8.47
#